data_AF-A0A951NKD2-F1
#
_entry.id   AF-A0A951NKD2-F1
#
_cell.length_a   1.000
_cell.length_b   1.000
_cell.length_c   1.000
_cell.angle_alpha   90.00
_cell.angle_beta   90.00
_cell.angle_gamma   90.00
#
_symmetry.space_group_name_H-M   'P 1'
#
loop_
_entity.id
_entity.type
_entity.pdbx_description
1 polymer ?
#
loop_
_entity_poly.entity_id
_entity_poly.type
_entity_poly.pdbx_seq_one_letter_code
_entity_poly.pdbx_strand_id
1 'polypeptide(L)'
;MTIAHDETTIPGGPAEAYAELLEALGDEDLAALDEAVAARLAAQGCVFDGHPFRVDPVPRLLGAVEWEDLCAGLTQRVRALDAFVADAHGDRAAVREGVVPARLLEGSEHVDPVAAQ
;
A
#
# COMPACT_ATOMS: atom_id res chain seq x y z
N MET A 1 8.61 2.11 -26.39
CA MET A 1 7.59 1.40 -25.60
C MET A 1 8.28 0.96 -24.33
N THR A 2 8.03 1.63 -23.21
CA THR A 2 8.63 1.25 -21.92
C THR A 2 7.86 0.03 -21.43
N ILE A 3 8.54 -1.10 -21.29
CA ILE A 3 7.95 -2.30 -20.68
C ILE A 3 7.76 -1.97 -19.20
N ALA A 4 6.57 -2.27 -18.66
CA ALA A 4 6.30 -2.12 -17.23
C ALA A 4 7.26 -3.02 -16.44
N HIS A 5 7.78 -2.53 -15.32
CA HIS A 5 8.60 -3.36 -14.44
C HIS A 5 7.73 -4.49 -13.87
N ASP A 6 8.27 -5.70 -13.88
CA ASP A 6 7.69 -6.89 -13.27
C ASP A 6 8.66 -7.36 -12.19
N GLU A 7 8.14 -7.61 -10.99
CA GLU A 7 8.99 -7.97 -9.85
C GLU A 7 9.48 -9.42 -9.92
N THR A 8 8.73 -10.28 -10.63
CA THR A 8 8.98 -11.72 -10.70
C THR A 8 9.93 -12.10 -11.82
N THR A 9 10.02 -11.27 -12.86
CA THR A 9 10.77 -11.53 -14.09
C THR A 9 11.59 -10.35 -14.56
N ILE A 10 12.74 -10.66 -15.15
CA ILE A 10 13.59 -9.73 -15.88
C ILE A 10 13.81 -10.27 -17.30
N PRO A 11 14.25 -9.45 -18.28
CA PRO A 11 14.57 -9.96 -19.60
C PRO A 11 15.62 -11.10 -19.51
N GLY A 12 15.19 -12.33 -19.80
CA GLY A 12 16.04 -13.52 -19.75
C GLY A 12 15.75 -14.52 -18.63
N GLY A 13 14.81 -14.26 -17.72
CA GLY A 13 14.43 -15.24 -16.69
C GLY A 13 13.74 -14.65 -15.46
N PRO A 14 13.55 -15.45 -14.40
CA PRO A 14 13.04 -14.95 -13.14
C PRO A 14 14.01 -13.94 -12.51
N ALA A 15 13.47 -12.95 -11.82
CA ALA A 15 14.26 -12.09 -10.94
C ALA A 15 14.86 -12.93 -9.81
N GLU A 16 16.09 -12.64 -9.40
CA GLU A 16 16.84 -13.44 -8.42
C GLU A 16 16.04 -13.67 -7.12
N ALA A 17 15.40 -12.63 -6.60
CA ALA A 17 14.58 -12.71 -5.40
C ALA A 17 13.39 -13.67 -5.51
N TYR A 18 12.89 -13.91 -6.74
CA TYR A 18 11.74 -14.77 -7.00
C TYR A 18 12.12 -16.15 -7.54
N ALA A 19 13.39 -16.43 -7.83
CA ALA A 19 13.80 -17.68 -8.47
C ALA A 19 13.38 -18.92 -7.65
N GLU A 20 13.70 -18.93 -6.35
CA GLU A 20 13.35 -20.04 -5.44
C GLU A 20 11.83 -20.20 -5.28
N LEU A 21 11.10 -19.08 -5.16
CA LEU A 21 9.65 -19.09 -5.06
C LEU A 21 8.99 -19.64 -6.33
N LEU A 22 9.44 -19.20 -7.51
CA LEU A 22 8.88 -19.65 -8.78
C LEU A 22 9.22 -21.11 -9.06
N GLU A 23 10.40 -21.59 -8.66
CA GLU A 23 10.74 -23.01 -8.71
C GLU A 23 9.81 -23.82 -7.79
N ALA A 24 9.61 -23.38 -6.54
CA ALA A 24 8.74 -24.06 -5.59
C ALA A 24 7.27 -24.10 -6.05
N LEU A 25 6.78 -23.03 -6.69
CA LEU A 25 5.42 -22.95 -7.21
C LEU A 25 5.22 -23.69 -8.53
N GLY A 26 6.30 -24.02 -9.25
CA GLY A 26 6.23 -24.61 -10.60
C GLY A 26 5.53 -25.96 -10.65
N ASP A 27 5.58 -26.73 -9.56
CA ASP A 27 4.97 -28.06 -9.44
C ASP A 27 3.64 -28.07 -8.67
N GLU A 28 3.17 -26.91 -8.17
CA GLU A 28 1.99 -26.81 -7.30
C GLU A 28 0.69 -26.60 -8.08
N ASP A 29 -0.42 -27.10 -7.53
CA ASP A 29 -1.77 -26.75 -8.01
C ASP A 29 -2.17 -25.38 -7.43
N LEU A 30 -1.94 -24.33 -8.20
CA LEU A 30 -2.23 -22.95 -7.79
C LEU A 30 -3.71 -22.70 -7.48
N ALA A 31 -4.64 -23.43 -8.11
CA ALA A 31 -6.06 -23.30 -7.82
C ALA A 31 -6.41 -23.91 -6.45
N ALA A 32 -5.83 -25.08 -6.15
CA ALA A 32 -5.95 -25.69 -4.82
C ALA A 32 -5.28 -24.84 -3.74
N LEU A 33 -4.14 -24.21 -4.05
CA LEU A 33 -3.45 -23.29 -3.15
C LEU A 33 -4.28 -22.04 -2.84
N ASP A 34 -4.91 -21.43 -3.85
CA ASP A 34 -5.85 -20.30 -3.66
C ASP A 34 -7.03 -20.69 -2.76
N GLU A 35 -7.65 -21.86 -3.01
CA GLU A 35 -8.74 -22.36 -2.18
C GLU A 35 -8.29 -22.60 -0.73
N ALA A 36 -7.09 -23.15 -0.53
CA ALA A 36 -6.52 -23.38 0.79
C ALA A 36 -6.24 -22.07 1.55
N VAL A 37 -5.70 -21.05 0.87
CA VAL A 37 -5.48 -19.72 1.45
C VAL A 37 -6.82 -19.09 1.85
N ALA A 38 -7.82 -19.13 0.98
CA ALA A 38 -9.13 -18.57 1.26
C ALA A 38 -9.85 -19.29 2.41
N ALA A 39 -9.79 -20.62 2.47
CA ALA A 39 -10.35 -21.40 3.56
C ALA A 39 -9.70 -21.02 4.91
N ARG A 40 -8.38 -20.79 4.91
CA ARG A 40 -7.65 -20.35 6.11
C ARG A 40 -8.07 -18.95 6.56
N LEU A 41 -8.23 -18.00 5.64
CA LEU A 41 -8.72 -16.66 5.94
C LEU A 41 -10.16 -16.68 6.47
N ALA A 42 -11.03 -17.50 5.87
CA ALA A 42 -12.41 -17.67 6.33
C ALA A 42 -12.46 -18.27 7.75
N ALA A 43 -11.63 -19.27 8.04
CA ALA A 43 -11.52 -19.86 9.37
C ALA A 43 -11.02 -18.87 10.43
N GLN A 44 -10.23 -17.86 10.01
CA GLN A 44 -9.78 -16.76 10.87
C GLN A 44 -10.80 -15.61 10.98
N GLY A 45 -11.93 -15.71 10.30
CA GLY A 45 -12.95 -14.66 10.28
C GLY A 45 -12.53 -13.41 9.51
N CYS A 46 -11.56 -13.51 8.60
CA CYS A 46 -11.14 -12.40 7.74
C CYS A 46 -12.25 -12.09 6.73
N VAL A 47 -13.05 -11.06 7.03
CA VAL A 47 -14.18 -10.61 6.20
C VAL A 47 -14.09 -9.12 5.93
N PHE A 48 -14.53 -8.70 4.74
CA PHE A 48 -14.64 -7.30 4.33
C PHE A 48 -16.02 -7.07 3.73
N ASP A 49 -16.75 -6.11 4.26
CA ASP A 49 -18.14 -5.77 3.85
C ASP A 49 -19.08 -6.99 3.80
N GLY A 50 -18.96 -7.90 4.79
CA GLY A 50 -19.78 -9.11 4.86
C GLY A 50 -19.37 -10.24 3.91
N HIS A 51 -18.32 -10.05 3.11
CA HIS A 51 -17.78 -11.05 2.20
C HIS A 51 -16.44 -11.61 2.70
N PRO A 52 -16.10 -12.89 2.43
CA PRO A 52 -14.78 -13.43 2.74
C PRO A 52 -13.66 -12.62 2.09
N PHE A 53 -12.65 -12.25 2.86
CA PHE A 53 -11.48 -11.56 2.33
C PHE A 53 -10.63 -12.55 1.51
N ARG A 54 -10.18 -12.12 0.33
CA ARG A 54 -9.33 -12.90 -0.58
C ARG A 54 -7.93 -12.29 -0.63
N VAL A 55 -6.92 -13.15 -0.64
CA VAL A 55 -5.50 -12.77 -0.75
C VAL A 55 -4.89 -13.65 -1.81
N ASP A 56 -4.04 -13.06 -2.64
CA ASP A 56 -3.24 -13.80 -3.62
C ASP A 56 -2.27 -14.76 -2.89
N PRO A 57 -2.24 -16.05 -3.23
CA PRO A 57 -1.32 -17.00 -2.61
C PRO A 57 0.16 -16.71 -2.93
N VAL A 58 0.48 -15.98 -4.00
CA VAL A 58 1.85 -15.63 -4.38
C VAL A 58 2.27 -14.36 -3.63
N PRO A 59 3.28 -14.43 -2.73
CA PRO A 59 3.70 -13.27 -1.98
C PRO A 59 4.44 -12.27 -2.87
N ARG A 60 4.24 -10.99 -2.57
CA ARG A 60 5.12 -9.92 -3.03
C ARG A 60 6.37 -9.90 -2.13
N LEU A 61 7.48 -10.43 -2.63
CA LEU A 61 8.77 -10.38 -1.95
C LEU A 61 9.34 -8.96 -1.99
N LEU A 62 9.75 -8.46 -0.82
CA LEU A 62 10.40 -7.16 -0.64
C LEU A 62 11.73 -7.40 0.08
N GLY A 63 12.82 -6.83 -0.45
CA GLY A 63 14.13 -6.96 0.16
C GLY A 63 14.21 -6.24 1.50
N ALA A 64 15.08 -6.68 2.42
CA ALA A 64 15.20 -6.03 3.73
C ALA A 64 15.57 -4.54 3.64
N VAL A 65 16.53 -4.19 2.77
CA VAL A 65 16.96 -2.80 2.54
C VAL A 65 15.83 -1.99 1.89
N GLU A 66 15.14 -2.56 0.89
CA GLU A 66 13.98 -1.93 0.26
C GLU A 66 12.88 -1.65 1.29
N TRP A 67 12.62 -2.60 2.18
CA TRP A 67 11.63 -2.46 3.24
C TRP A 67 12.02 -1.38 4.27
N GLU A 68 13.29 -1.30 4.66
CA GLU A 68 13.79 -0.27 5.57
C GLU A 68 13.62 1.14 4.98
N ASP A 69 13.99 1.33 3.72
CA ASP A 69 13.84 2.60 3.01
C ASP A 69 12.35 2.96 2.85
N LEU A 70 11.51 1.99 2.47
CA LEU A 70 10.07 2.17 2.37
C LEU A 70 9.47 2.58 3.72
N CYS A 71 9.83 1.91 4.81
CA CYS A 71 9.34 2.22 6.14
C CYS A 71 9.75 3.64 6.58
N ALA A 72 10.98 4.05 6.31
CA ALA A 72 11.46 5.39 6.62
C ALA A 72 10.66 6.46 5.87
N GLY A 73 10.46 6.26 4.55
CA GLY A 73 9.70 7.18 3.70
C GLY A 73 8.22 7.24 4.09
N LEU A 74 7.58 6.10 4.33
CA LEU A 74 6.18 6.05 4.76
C LEU A 74 5.98 6.71 6.12
N THR A 75 6.87 6.45 7.07
CA THR A 75 6.81 7.08 8.41
C THR A 75 6.94 8.60 8.32
N GLN A 76 7.89 9.10 7.51
CA GLN A 76 8.03 10.53 7.28
C GLN A 76 6.75 11.11 6.66
N ARG A 77 6.20 10.43 5.65
CA ARG A 77 5.01 10.90 4.92
C ARG A 77 3.78 10.96 5.82
N VAL A 78 3.54 9.93 6.64
CA VAL A 78 2.42 9.93 7.59
C VAL A 78 2.53 11.10 8.56
N ARG A 79 3.71 11.34 9.15
CA ARG A 79 3.92 12.49 10.06
C ARG A 79 3.65 13.84 9.37
N ALA A 80 4.08 13.98 8.12
CA ALA A 80 3.83 15.19 7.34
C ALA A 80 2.34 15.36 7.01
N LEU A 81 1.64 14.28 6.66
CA LEU A 81 0.21 14.29 6.40
C LEU A 81 -0.59 14.61 7.65
N ASP A 82 -0.27 14.00 8.80
CA ASP A 82 -0.93 14.29 10.08
C ASP A 82 -0.75 15.76 10.48
N ALA A 83 0.47 16.29 10.36
CA ALA A 83 0.75 17.70 10.63
C ALA A 83 0.01 18.63 9.65
N PHE A 84 -0.06 18.24 8.37
CA PHE A 84 -0.79 19.02 7.36
C PHE A 84 -2.29 19.01 7.61
N VAL A 85 -2.88 17.86 7.98
CA VAL A 85 -4.30 17.78 8.34
C VAL A 85 -4.57 18.69 9.54
N ALA A 86 -3.77 18.60 10.60
CA ALA A 86 -3.90 19.49 11.75
C ALA A 86 -3.80 20.98 11.37
N ASP A 87 -2.84 21.35 10.51
CA ASP A 87 -2.68 22.73 10.03
C ASP A 87 -3.86 23.21 9.17
N ALA A 88 -4.38 22.35 8.28
CA ALA A 88 -5.49 22.67 7.38
C ALA A 88 -6.80 22.95 8.14
N HIS A 89 -7.02 22.26 9.26
CA HIS A 89 -8.16 22.49 10.16
C HIS A 89 -7.88 23.57 11.21
N GLY A 90 -6.62 23.84 11.56
CA GLY A 90 -6.22 24.85 12.55
C GLY A 90 -5.78 26.19 11.95
N ASP A 91 -4.56 26.62 12.27
CA ASP A 91 -4.01 27.95 11.98
C ASP A 91 -3.71 28.21 10.48
N ARG A 92 -3.73 27.16 9.64
CA ARG A 92 -3.45 27.21 8.20
C ARG A 92 -2.15 27.93 7.87
N ALA A 93 -1.09 27.64 8.63
CA ALA A 93 0.24 28.19 8.45
C ALA A 93 0.78 27.91 7.03
N ALA A 94 0.59 26.71 6.50
CA ALA A 94 1.03 26.35 5.15
C ALA A 94 0.36 27.20 4.06
N VAL A 95 -0.87 27.67 4.29
CA VAL A 95 -1.58 28.59 3.39
C VAL A 95 -1.08 30.02 3.57
N ARG A 96 -1.01 30.48 4.83
CA ARG A 96 -0.53 31.82 5.18
C ARG A 96 0.90 32.07 4.67
N GLU A 97 1.73 31.03 4.63
CA GLU A 97 3.12 31.07 4.15
C GLU A 97 3.25 30.77 2.65
N GLY A 98 2.13 30.49 1.96
CA GLY A 98 2.10 30.32 0.51
C GLY A 98 2.63 28.97 -0.01
N VAL A 99 2.92 28.02 0.88
CA VAL A 99 3.34 26.65 0.52
C VAL A 99 2.18 25.90 -0.13
N VAL A 100 0.97 26.05 0.42
CA VAL A 100 -0.26 25.44 -0.10
C VAL A 100 -1.24 26.55 -0.52
N PRO A 101 -1.70 26.57 -1.79
CA PRO A 101 -2.69 27.54 -2.22
C PRO A 101 -4.03 27.39 -1.49
N ALA A 102 -4.61 28.49 -0.99
CA ALA A 102 -5.87 28.50 -0.24
C ALA A 102 -7.03 27.78 -0.95
N ARG A 103 -7.12 27.95 -2.28
CA ARG A 103 -8.12 27.30 -3.15
C ARG A 103 -8.13 25.77 -3.09
N LEU A 104 -7.08 25.12 -2.57
CA LEU A 104 -7.04 23.66 -2.42
C LEU A 104 -7.79 23.21 -1.16
N LEU A 105 -7.95 24.09 -0.17
CA LEU A 105 -8.73 23.82 1.03
C LEU A 105 -10.15 24.39 0.90
N GLU A 106 -10.28 25.59 0.34
CA GLU A 106 -11.56 26.26 0.13
C GLU A 106 -12.42 25.47 -0.88
N GLY A 107 -13.55 24.92 -0.41
CA GLY A 107 -14.47 24.15 -1.24
C GLY A 107 -14.18 22.65 -1.30
N SER A 108 -13.18 22.16 -0.56
CA SER A 108 -13.00 20.72 -0.34
C SER A 108 -14.13 20.19 0.55
N GLU A 109 -14.83 19.16 0.08
CA GLU A 109 -15.85 18.44 0.86
C GLU A 109 -15.27 17.71 2.09
N HIS A 110 -13.94 17.52 2.12
CA HIS A 110 -13.23 16.79 3.17
C HIS A 110 -12.64 17.69 4.26
N VAL A 111 -12.69 19.02 4.09
CA VAL A 111 -12.26 19.96 5.13
C VAL A 111 -13.47 20.30 6.00
N ASP A 112 -13.69 19.50 7.05
CA ASP A 112 -14.71 19.78 8.05
C ASP A 112 -14.25 20.93 9.00
N PRO A 113 -14.97 22.06 9.06
CA PRO A 113 -14.66 23.15 10.00
C PRO A 113 -14.85 22.77 11.48
N VAL A 114 -15.53 21.67 11.81
CA VAL A 114 -15.80 21.22 13.19
C VAL A 114 -14.70 20.31 13.76
N ALA A 115 -13.89 19.69 12.90
CA ALA A 115 -12.78 18.80 13.31
C ALA A 115 -11.58 19.55 13.95
N ALA A 116 -11.64 20.88 14.03
CA ALA A 116 -10.60 21.74 14.57
C ALA A 116 -10.68 21.97 16.11
N GLN A 117 -11.55 21.25 16.82
CA GLN A 117 -11.74 21.38 18.29
C GLN A 117 -10.93 20.37 19.09
#